data_AF-A0A7Y2BDS3-F1
#
_entry.id   AF-A0A7Y2BDS3-F1
#
_cell.length_a   1.000
_cell.length_b   1.000
_cell.length_c   1.000
_cell.angle_alpha   90.00
_cell.angle_beta   90.00
_cell.angle_gamma   90.00
#
_symmetry.space_group_name_H-M   'P 1'
#
loop_
_entity.id
_entity.type
_entity.pdbx_description
1 polymer ?
#
loop_
_entity_poly.entity_id
_entity_poly.type
_entity_poly.pdbx_seq_one_letter_code
_entity_poly.pdbx_strand_id
1 'polypeptide(L)'
;MDQKTKKLFLIVVLCQACHSLEEFTGRLWESFPPAEALCDLISDDHETGFLIINIGILLFGLAAYLFFLKKNNSLSNFIIWFWVFIGFVNGIGHLVWSILQKEYTPGLATSQAVFLTTILLLIKFRETD
;
A
#
# COMPACT_ATOMS: atom_id res chain seq x y z
N MET A 1 2.48 18.63 -9.04
CA MET A 1 3.31 17.43 -9.03
C MET A 1 4.03 17.37 -10.35
N ASP A 2 5.36 17.25 -10.32
CA ASP A 2 6.15 17.01 -11.52
C ASP A 2 5.91 15.58 -12.06
N GLN A 3 6.34 15.34 -13.29
CA GLN A 3 6.09 14.07 -13.97
C GLN A 3 6.85 12.88 -13.34
N LYS A 4 8.03 13.09 -12.73
CA LYS A 4 8.78 11.99 -12.12
C LYS A 4 8.07 11.51 -10.85
N THR A 5 7.62 12.43 -10.00
CA THR A 5 6.84 12.08 -8.80
C THR A 5 5.54 11.36 -9.16
N LYS A 6 4.82 11.81 -10.20
CA LYS A 6 3.62 11.10 -10.71
C LYS A 6 3.92 9.67 -11.16
N LYS A 7 5.02 9.47 -11.89
CA LYS A 7 5.44 8.14 -12.35
C LYS A 7 5.80 7.23 -11.17
N LEU A 8 6.56 7.74 -10.20
CA LEU A 8 6.90 6.99 -8.99
C LEU A 8 5.64 6.64 -8.17
N PHE A 9 4.69 7.56 -8.07
CA PHE A 9 3.41 7.28 -7.42
C PHE A 9 2.66 6.15 -8.13
N LEU A 10 2.58 6.17 -9.46
CA LEU A 10 1.97 5.07 -10.21
C LEU A 10 2.70 3.75 -9.99
N ILE A 11 4.03 3.76 -9.92
CA ILE A 11 4.84 2.56 -9.60
C ILE A 11 4.48 2.03 -8.21
N VAL A 12 4.35 2.90 -7.20
CA VAL A 12 3.91 2.50 -5.85
C VAL A 12 2.53 1.83 -5.89
N VAL A 13 1.57 2.40 -6.62
CA VAL A 13 0.22 1.83 -6.76
C VAL A 13 0.26 0.46 -7.45
N LEU A 14 1.09 0.28 -8.48
CA LEU A 14 1.25 -1.00 -9.16
C LEU A 14 1.95 -2.05 -8.27
N CYS A 15 2.98 -1.65 -7.51
CA CYS A 15 3.61 -2.52 -6.52
C CYS A 15 2.60 -2.92 -5.43
N GLN A 16 1.76 -1.98 -4.97
CA GLN A 16 0.70 -2.29 -4.01
C GLN A 16 -0.32 -3.27 -4.60
N ALA A 17 -0.67 -3.16 -5.89
CA ALA A 17 -1.56 -4.12 -6.54
C ALA A 17 -0.95 -5.53 -6.58
N CYS A 18 0.33 -5.65 -6.92
CA CYS A 18 1.06 -6.93 -6.86
C CYS A 18 1.13 -7.48 -5.44
N HIS A 19 1.34 -6.61 -4.46
CA HIS A 19 1.38 -6.97 -3.05
C HIS A 19 0.04 -7.50 -2.56
N SER A 20 -1.05 -6.77 -2.81
CA SER A 20 -2.42 -7.19 -2.50
C SER A 20 -2.79 -8.53 -3.15
N LEU A 21 -2.30 -8.81 -4.37
CA LEU A 21 -2.52 -10.10 -5.03
C LEU A 21 -1.80 -11.23 -4.29
N GLU A 22 -0.55 -11.04 -3.90
CA GLU A 22 0.19 -12.04 -3.14
C GLU A 22 -0.49 -12.34 -1.80
N GLU A 23 -0.85 -11.29 -1.05
CA GLU A 23 -1.54 -11.42 0.23
C GLU A 23 -2.89 -12.15 0.09
N PHE A 24 -3.63 -11.86 -1.00
CA PHE A 24 -4.89 -12.52 -1.28
C PHE A 24 -4.68 -14.01 -1.57
N THR A 25 -3.72 -14.36 -2.41
CA THR A 25 -3.40 -15.77 -2.72
C THR A 25 -2.91 -16.53 -1.50
N GLY A 26 -2.21 -15.85 -0.58
CA GLY A 26 -1.73 -16.42 0.68
C GLY A 26 -2.72 -16.34 1.83
N ARG A 27 -3.93 -15.81 1.62
CA ARG A 27 -4.99 -15.69 2.64
C ARG A 27 -4.48 -14.98 3.90
N LEU A 28 -3.79 -13.85 3.74
CA LEU A 28 -3.12 -13.16 4.84
C LEU A 28 -4.05 -12.87 6.03
N TRP A 29 -5.34 -12.63 5.78
CA TRP A 29 -6.36 -12.40 6.81
C TRP A 29 -6.51 -13.55 7.82
N GLU A 30 -6.04 -14.77 7.50
CA GLU A 30 -6.11 -15.91 8.42
C GLU A 30 -4.91 -16.01 9.36
N SER A 31 -3.82 -15.31 9.05
CA SER A 31 -2.54 -15.45 9.73
C SER A 31 -1.97 -14.13 10.24
N PHE A 32 -2.60 -13.00 9.92
CA PHE A 32 -2.13 -11.68 10.34
C PHE A 32 -3.24 -10.93 11.07
N PRO A 33 -3.16 -10.80 12.42
CA PRO A 33 -4.23 -10.19 13.22
C PRO A 33 -4.66 -8.78 12.79
N PRO A 34 -3.76 -7.89 12.33
CA PRO A 34 -4.17 -6.59 11.78
C PRO A 34 -5.02 -6.71 10.51
N ALA A 35 -4.74 -7.69 9.63
CA ALA A 35 -5.56 -7.92 8.44
C ALA A 35 -6.93 -8.49 8.81
N GLU A 36 -6.97 -9.45 9.73
CA GLU A 36 -8.21 -10.02 10.29
C GLU A 36 -9.11 -8.92 10.85
N ALA A 37 -8.57 -8.09 11.75
CA ALA A 37 -9.31 -6.99 12.38
C ALA A 37 -9.82 -5.94 11.38
N LEU A 38 -9.09 -5.68 10.29
CA LEU A 38 -9.56 -4.80 9.22
C LEU A 38 -10.72 -5.44 8.43
N CYS A 39 -10.67 -6.75 8.20
CA CYS A 39 -11.74 -7.46 7.48
C CYS A 39 -13.05 -7.46 8.28
N ASP A 40 -12.97 -7.69 9.60
CA ASP A 40 -14.11 -7.65 10.52
C ASP A 40 -14.86 -6.31 10.51
N LEU A 41 -14.18 -5.20 10.19
CA LEU A 41 -14.81 -3.88 10.09
C LEU A 41 -15.66 -3.72 8.82
N ILE A 42 -15.48 -4.59 7.83
CA ILE A 42 -16.05 -4.45 6.49
C ILE A 42 -17.08 -5.54 6.19
N SER A 43 -16.84 -6.78 6.62
CA SER A 43 -17.65 -7.95 6.25
C SER A 43 -17.51 -9.07 7.28
N ASP A 44 -18.60 -9.79 7.53
CA ASP A 44 -18.59 -11.04 8.34
C ASP A 44 -17.79 -12.16 7.67
N ASP A 45 -17.64 -12.10 6.34
CA ASP A 45 -16.74 -12.96 5.56
C ASP A 45 -15.41 -12.24 5.31
N HIS A 46 -14.33 -12.76 5.89
CA HIS A 46 -13.00 -12.14 5.83
C HIS A 46 -12.44 -12.05 4.41
N GLU A 47 -12.67 -13.06 3.57
CA GLU A 47 -12.19 -13.05 2.18
C GLU A 47 -12.82 -11.88 1.41
N THR A 48 -14.14 -11.71 1.54
CA THR A 48 -14.87 -10.56 0.95
C THR A 48 -14.39 -9.23 1.53
N GLY A 49 -14.20 -9.14 2.86
CA GLY A 49 -13.68 -7.94 3.51
C GLY A 49 -12.30 -7.55 2.98
N PHE A 50 -11.39 -8.52 2.89
CA PHE A 50 -10.04 -8.34 2.36
C PHE A 50 -10.05 -7.90 0.89
N LEU A 51 -10.91 -8.50 0.06
CA LEU A 51 -11.08 -8.13 -1.34
C LEU A 51 -11.55 -6.68 -1.49
N ILE A 52 -12.57 -6.28 -0.73
CA ILE A 52 -13.12 -4.91 -0.76
C ILE A 52 -12.05 -3.88 -0.37
N ILE A 53 -11.30 -4.14 0.71
CA ILE A 53 -10.22 -3.24 1.18
C ILE A 53 -9.17 -3.06 0.08
N ASN A 54 -8.67 -4.15 -0.49
CA ASN A 54 -7.58 -4.11 -1.47
C ASN A 54 -8.01 -3.48 -2.80
N ILE A 55 -9.21 -3.81 -3.29
CA ILE A 55 -9.78 -3.14 -4.47
C ILE A 55 -10.00 -1.65 -4.19
N GLY A 56 -10.49 -1.30 -2.99
CA GLY A 56 -10.67 0.08 -2.57
C GLY A 56 -9.37 0.88 -2.59
N ILE A 57 -8.30 0.33 -2.00
CA ILE A 57 -6.96 0.94 -2.01
C ILE A 57 -6.44 1.13 -3.45
N LEU A 58 -6.59 0.11 -4.30
CA LEU A 58 -6.15 0.18 -5.70
C LEU A 58 -6.91 1.24 -6.49
N LEU A 59 -8.24 1.24 -6.40
CA LEU A 59 -9.08 2.24 -7.08
C LEU A 59 -8.79 3.65 -6.57
N PHE A 60 -8.58 3.82 -5.26
CA PHE A 60 -8.16 5.08 -4.68
C PHE A 60 -6.82 5.56 -5.25
N GLY A 61 -5.84 4.67 -5.37
CA GLY A 61 -4.53 4.98 -5.96
C GLY A 61 -4.62 5.40 -7.43
N LEU A 62 -5.39 4.66 -8.23
CA LEU A 62 -5.59 5.01 -9.64
C LEU A 62 -6.34 6.33 -9.80
N ALA A 63 -7.39 6.56 -9.00
CA ALA A 63 -8.12 7.82 -9.00
C ALA A 63 -7.23 9.00 -8.57
N ALA A 64 -6.40 8.82 -7.53
CA ALA A 64 -5.40 9.78 -7.10
C ALA A 64 -4.48 10.20 -8.25
N TYR A 65 -3.91 9.22 -8.94
CA TYR A 65 -3.01 9.44 -10.07
C TYR A 65 -3.68 10.21 -11.21
N LEU A 66 -4.88 9.81 -11.61
CA LEU A 66 -5.60 10.37 -12.76
C LEU A 66 -6.15 11.78 -12.51
N PHE A 67 -6.68 12.03 -11.30
CA PHE A 67 -7.51 13.22 -11.07
C PHE A 67 -6.95 14.18 -10.02
N PHE A 68 -6.27 13.68 -8.99
CA PHE A 68 -5.98 14.47 -7.79
C PHE A 68 -4.54 14.95 -7.68
N LEU A 69 -3.57 14.32 -8.35
CA LEU A 69 -2.16 14.76 -8.32
C LEU A 69 -1.93 15.99 -9.22
N LYS A 70 -2.09 17.19 -8.65
CA LYS A 70 -1.90 18.50 -9.31
C LYS A 70 -0.71 19.24 -8.69
N LYS A 71 -0.26 20.34 -9.31
CA LYS A 71 0.84 21.18 -8.78
C LYS A 71 0.30 22.17 -7.76
N ASN A 72 1.05 22.38 -6.66
CA ASN A 72 0.74 23.29 -5.56
C ASN A 72 -0.65 23.05 -4.95
N ASN A 73 -1.01 21.79 -4.67
CA ASN A 73 -2.31 21.43 -4.10
C ASN A 73 -2.11 20.63 -2.81
N SER A 74 -2.67 21.12 -1.70
CA SER A 74 -2.59 20.50 -0.37
C SER A 74 -3.17 19.09 -0.34
N LEU A 75 -4.23 18.81 -1.11
CA LEU A 75 -4.81 17.48 -1.25
C LEU A 75 -3.81 16.51 -1.91
N SER A 76 -3.06 16.95 -2.92
CA SER A 76 -2.01 16.11 -3.51
C SER A 76 -0.95 15.74 -2.48
N ASN A 77 -0.52 16.70 -1.66
CA ASN A 77 0.48 16.46 -0.62
C ASN A 77 -0.05 15.49 0.44
N PHE A 78 -1.29 15.67 0.89
CA PHE A 78 -1.96 14.73 1.80
C PHE A 78 -2.01 13.31 1.21
N ILE A 79 -2.41 13.16 -0.06
CA ILE A 79 -2.47 11.86 -0.73
C ILE A 79 -1.10 11.20 -0.80
N ILE A 80 -0.04 11.93 -1.15
CA ILE A 80 1.32 11.36 -1.18
C ILE A 80 1.70 10.88 0.22
N TRP A 81 1.47 11.68 1.27
CA TRP A 81 1.77 11.29 2.64
C TRP A 81 0.95 10.09 3.12
N PHE A 82 -0.32 9.99 2.73
CA PHE A 82 -1.14 8.81 3.00
C PHE A 82 -0.55 7.54 2.39
N TRP A 83 -0.12 7.60 1.13
CA TRP A 83 0.53 6.46 0.47
C TRP A 83 1.91 6.14 1.06
N VAL A 84 2.66 7.15 1.49
CA VAL A 84 3.90 6.95 2.24
C VAL A 84 3.63 6.21 3.54
N PHE A 85 2.61 6.62 4.29
CA PHE A 85 2.22 5.94 5.52
C PHE A 85 1.85 4.47 5.28
N ILE A 86 0.99 4.18 4.31
CA ILE A 86 0.62 2.79 3.96
C ILE A 86 1.86 1.97 3.59
N GLY A 87 2.72 2.50 2.72
CA GLY A 87 3.91 1.77 2.28
C GLY A 87 4.88 1.46 3.43
N PHE A 88 5.00 2.35 4.41
CA PHE A 88 5.79 2.11 5.62
C PHE A 88 5.15 1.09 6.55
N VAL A 89 3.83 1.18 6.79
CA VAL A 89 3.10 0.21 7.61
C VAL A 89 3.21 -1.19 7.03
N ASN A 90 3.01 -1.36 5.72
CA ASN A 90 3.14 -2.65 5.05
C ASN A 90 4.61 -3.13 5.12
N GLY A 91 5.56 -2.32 4.68
CA GLY A 91 6.97 -2.69 4.64
C GLY A 91 7.51 -3.17 5.99
N ILE A 92 7.24 -2.42 7.06
CA ILE A 92 7.70 -2.75 8.42
C ILE A 92 6.83 -3.86 9.02
N GLY A 93 5.50 -3.80 8.83
CA GLY A 93 4.55 -4.74 9.40
C GLY A 93 4.83 -6.18 8.99
N HIS A 94 5.01 -6.43 7.68
CA HIS A 94 5.34 -7.77 7.20
C HIS A 94 6.70 -8.26 7.70
N LEU A 95 7.69 -7.37 7.74
CA LEU A 95 9.04 -7.72 8.16
C LEU A 95 9.05 -8.14 9.64
N VAL A 96 8.39 -7.37 10.51
CA VAL A 96 8.22 -7.70 11.92
C VAL A 96 7.40 -8.99 12.07
N TRP A 97 6.30 -9.14 11.34
CA TRP A 97 5.43 -10.31 11.46
C TRP A 97 6.14 -11.60 11.04
N SER A 98 6.83 -11.61 9.90
CA SER A 98 7.62 -12.76 9.45
C SER A 98 8.72 -13.13 10.45
N ILE A 99 9.38 -12.15 11.08
CA ILE A 99 10.37 -12.44 12.14
C ILE A 99 9.72 -13.14 13.33
N LEU A 100 8.54 -12.67 13.76
CA LEU A 100 7.83 -13.25 14.89
C LEU A 100 7.32 -14.67 14.60
N GLN A 101 6.82 -14.91 13.40
CA GLN A 101 6.36 -16.24 12.96
C GLN A 101 7.52 -17.19 12.60
N LYS A 102 8.73 -16.66 12.39
CA LYS A 102 9.92 -17.41 11.97
C LYS A 102 9.74 -18.18 10.67
N GLU A 103 8.86 -17.67 9.81
CA GLU A 103 8.53 -18.24 8.52
C GLU A 103 8.24 -17.15 7.50
N TYR A 104 8.09 -17.56 6.23
CA TYR A 104 7.64 -16.66 5.20
C TYR A 104 6.14 -16.41 5.37
N THR A 105 5.75 -15.16 5.61
CA THR A 105 4.34 -14.76 5.63
C THR A 105 3.95 -14.13 4.29
N PRO A 106 2.73 -14.36 3.77
CA PRO A 106 2.27 -13.75 2.53
C PRO A 106 2.51 -12.24 2.51
N GLY A 107 2.97 -11.72 1.38
CA GLY A 107 3.25 -10.31 1.20
C GLY A 107 4.63 -9.86 1.69
N LEU A 108 5.47 -10.73 2.28
CA LEU A 108 6.80 -10.32 2.74
C LEU A 108 7.66 -9.76 1.61
N ALA A 109 7.81 -10.48 0.49
CA ALA A 109 8.67 -10.03 -0.59
C ALA A 109 8.10 -8.79 -1.30
N THR A 110 6.81 -8.80 -1.62
CA THR A 110 6.16 -7.68 -2.33
C THR A 110 6.00 -6.42 -1.47
N SER A 111 5.79 -6.54 -0.15
CA SER A 111 5.77 -5.39 0.76
C SER A 111 7.11 -4.65 0.77
N GLN A 112 8.25 -5.35 0.62
CA GLN A 112 9.55 -4.68 0.50
C GLN A 112 9.67 -3.90 -0.81
N ALA A 113 9.08 -4.38 -1.91
CA ALA A 113 9.02 -3.62 -3.14
C ALA A 113 8.15 -2.36 -2.98
N VAL A 114 6.99 -2.47 -2.30
CA VAL A 114 6.15 -1.31 -1.95
C VAL A 114 6.93 -0.33 -1.07
N PHE A 115 7.66 -0.82 -0.08
CA PHE A 115 8.43 0.01 0.85
C PHE A 115 9.54 0.79 0.13
N LEU A 116 10.35 0.11 -0.69
CA LEU A 116 11.43 0.74 -1.43
C LEU A 116 10.93 1.76 -2.45
N THR A 117 9.88 1.42 -3.20
CA THR A 117 9.28 2.36 -4.17
C THR A 117 8.64 3.57 -3.46
N THR A 118 8.07 3.36 -2.28
CA THR A 118 7.55 4.42 -1.42
C THR A 118 8.66 5.34 -0.89
N ILE A 119 9.82 4.80 -0.50
CA ILE A 119 10.98 5.61 -0.11
C ILE A 119 11.46 6.47 -1.29
N LEU A 120 11.56 5.88 -2.49
CA LEU A 120 11.94 6.63 -3.69
C LEU A 120 10.94 7.74 -4.00
N LEU A 121 9.64 7.48 -3.86
CA LEU A 121 8.59 8.49 -3.99
C LEU A 121 8.79 9.62 -2.96
N LEU A 122 9.02 9.29 -1.69
CA LEU A 122 9.21 10.26 -0.63
C LEU A 122 10.43 11.16 -0.90
N ILE A 123 11.58 10.56 -1.23
CA ILE A 123 12.80 11.31 -1.56
C ILE A 123 12.51 12.28 -2.71
N LYS A 124 11.91 11.79 -3.81
CA LYS A 124 11.62 12.62 -4.97
C LYS A 124 10.62 13.74 -4.65
N PHE A 125 9.58 13.43 -3.88
CA PHE A 125 8.56 14.39 -3.48
C PHE A 125 9.16 15.54 -2.65
N ARG A 126 10.06 15.22 -1.71
CA ARG A 126 10.74 16.20 -0.85
C ARG A 126 11.73 17.11 -1.57
N GLU A 127 12.24 16.72 -2.73
CA GLU A 127 13.04 17.61 -3.61
C GLU A 127 12.19 18.66 -4.33
N THR A 128 10.86 18.47 -4.37
CA THR A 128 9.93 19.27 -5.19
C THR A 128 8.89 20.04 -4.39
N ASP A 129 8.81 19.79 -3.07
CA ASP A 129 8.08 20.58 -2.07
C ASP A 129 8.85 21.87 -1.74
#